data_AF-A0A7X9CLJ9-F1
#
_entry.id   AF-A0A7X9CLJ9-F1
#
_cell.length_a   1.000
_cell.length_b   1.000
_cell.length_c   1.000
_cell.angle_alpha   90.00
_cell.angle_beta   90.00
_cell.angle_gamma   90.00
#
_symmetry.space_group_name_H-M   'P 1'
#
loop_
_entity.id
_entity.type
_entity.pdbx_description
1 polymer ?
#
loop_
_entity_poly.entity_id
_entity_poly.type
_entity_poly.pdbx_seq_one_letter_code
_entity_poly.pdbx_strand_id
1 'polypeptide(L)'
;MARKQLNYQSVLLNDCFSIKKYNDDYYKLIYHKYPIKNGGFELKKPNVEISRNVNDEKLDNNLSRAKSKVFEYAACNNFDYFITLTLDPIRYNRYDLSKFIKDLGQYIRDLRKKTGADIQYLLIPEPHKDGAWHMHGLVKGFPDQELELFTLQDKLPYRVLELIKNGRQIYNWTSYAEKFGWCTVERVKSRNAVSKYITKYISKALTVDFKREKEKKLYYVTRGLKTAEKVKEGHLSSDQLDKITFNYENDYV
;
A
#
# COMPACT_ATOMS: atom_id res chain seq x y z
N MET A 1 -24.85 -13.99 4.22
CA MET A 1 -25.68 -13.54 3.08
C MET A 1 -25.29 -14.37 1.87
N ALA A 2 -26.25 -15.08 1.28
CA ALA A 2 -26.03 -15.89 0.09
C ALA A 2 -25.64 -15.01 -1.10
N ARG A 3 -24.49 -15.29 -1.74
CA ARG A 3 -24.16 -14.72 -3.04
C ARG A 3 -25.24 -15.16 -4.02
N LYS A 4 -26.00 -14.21 -4.58
CA LYS A 4 -26.87 -14.47 -5.73
C LYS A 4 -25.94 -14.82 -6.89
N GLN A 5 -25.76 -16.12 -7.11
CA GLN A 5 -24.93 -16.65 -8.18
C GLN A 5 -25.63 -16.31 -9.50
N LEU A 6 -24.98 -15.51 -10.33
CA LEU A 6 -25.45 -15.25 -11.69
C LEU A 6 -25.39 -16.60 -12.44
N ASN A 7 -26.54 -17.22 -12.67
CA ASN A 7 -26.68 -18.48 -13.41
C ASN A 7 -26.37 -18.24 -14.89
N TYR A 8 -25.09 -18.23 -15.26
CA TYR A 8 -24.66 -18.23 -16.66
C TYR A 8 -24.00 -19.57 -17.00
N GLN A 9 -24.47 -20.20 -18.08
CA GLN A 9 -23.94 -21.46 -18.62
C GLN A 9 -22.64 -21.28 -19.43
N SER A 10 -22.15 -20.04 -19.58
CA SER A 10 -20.91 -19.76 -20.30
C SER A 10 -19.68 -19.83 -19.38
N VAL A 11 -18.60 -20.40 -19.93
CA VAL A 11 -17.29 -20.50 -19.25
C VAL A 11 -16.63 -19.13 -19.08
N LEU A 12 -16.88 -18.23 -20.03
CA LEU A 12 -16.40 -16.85 -20.05
C LEU A 12 -17.58 -15.88 -19.97
N LEU A 13 -17.39 -14.78 -19.26
CA LEU A 13 -18.34 -13.70 -19.08
C LEU A 13 -17.78 -12.43 -19.73
N ASN A 14 -18.53 -11.82 -20.63
CA ASN A 14 -18.17 -10.58 -21.34
C ASN A 14 -18.80 -9.36 -20.67
N ASP A 15 -18.30 -8.16 -21.00
CA ASP A 15 -18.89 -6.87 -20.61
C ASP A 15 -19.18 -6.74 -19.11
N CYS A 16 -18.32 -7.36 -18.30
CA CYS A 16 -18.50 -7.45 -16.87
C CYS A 16 -18.09 -6.16 -16.18
N PHE A 17 -18.89 -5.73 -15.21
CA PHE A 17 -18.54 -4.62 -14.33
C PHE A 17 -18.60 -5.01 -12.85
N SER A 18 -17.85 -4.27 -12.04
CA SER A 18 -17.99 -4.29 -10.59
C SER A 18 -17.91 -2.88 -10.00
N ILE A 19 -18.70 -2.63 -8.97
CA ILE A 19 -18.65 -1.41 -8.16
C ILE A 19 -18.12 -1.79 -6.78
N LYS A 20 -17.04 -1.12 -6.38
CA LYS A 20 -16.42 -1.28 -5.07
C LYS A 20 -16.59 -0.01 -4.24
N LYS A 21 -17.08 -0.15 -3.01
CA LYS A 21 -17.11 0.91 -2.00
C LYS A 21 -15.82 0.87 -1.19
N TYR A 22 -15.06 1.95 -1.19
CA TYR A 22 -13.83 2.08 -0.40
C TYR A 22 -14.13 2.78 0.93
N ASN A 23 -14.95 3.82 0.89
CA ASN A 23 -15.49 4.54 2.04
C ASN A 23 -16.79 5.24 1.63
N ASP A 24 -17.40 6.01 2.52
CA ASP A 24 -18.69 6.66 2.25
C ASP A 24 -18.64 7.69 1.11
N ASP A 25 -17.46 8.25 0.84
CA ASP A 25 -17.26 9.29 -0.17
C ASP A 25 -16.59 8.76 -1.45
N TYR A 26 -16.27 7.45 -1.51
CA TYR A 26 -15.47 6.90 -2.60
C TYR A 26 -15.94 5.52 -3.07
N TYR A 27 -16.48 5.50 -4.28
CA TYR A 27 -16.85 4.31 -5.02
C TYR A 27 -16.03 4.23 -6.31
N LYS A 28 -15.68 3.01 -6.72
CA LYS A 28 -15.00 2.75 -7.99
C LYS A 28 -15.80 1.79 -8.84
N LEU A 29 -16.21 2.24 -10.02
CA LEU A 29 -16.67 1.38 -11.11
C LEU A 29 -15.45 0.81 -11.84
N ILE A 30 -15.43 -0.50 -12.04
CA ILE A 30 -14.43 -1.22 -12.81
C ILE A 30 -15.17 -1.96 -13.90
N TYR A 31 -14.74 -1.77 -15.15
CA TYR A 31 -15.23 -2.49 -16.31
C TYR A 31 -14.11 -3.39 -16.85
N HIS A 32 -14.41 -4.66 -17.07
CA HIS A 32 -13.47 -5.63 -17.60
C HIS A 32 -13.61 -5.67 -19.12
N LYS A 33 -12.60 -5.14 -19.82
CA LYS A 33 -12.55 -5.13 -21.30
C LYS A 33 -12.42 -6.52 -21.90
N TYR A 34 -11.79 -7.43 -21.16
CA TYR A 34 -11.58 -8.80 -21.58
C TYR A 34 -12.52 -9.76 -20.85
N PRO A 35 -12.91 -10.88 -21.49
CA PRO A 35 -13.76 -11.87 -20.88
C PRO A 35 -13.17 -12.41 -19.57
N ILE A 36 -13.97 -12.47 -18.52
CA ILE A 36 -13.55 -13.04 -17.23
C ILE A 36 -14.06 -14.47 -17.08
N LYS A 37 -13.29 -15.31 -16.40
CA LYS A 37 -13.67 -16.71 -16.15
C LYS A 37 -14.86 -16.77 -15.17
N ASN A 38 -15.90 -17.51 -15.55
CA ASN A 38 -17.03 -17.79 -14.68
C ASN A 38 -16.63 -18.77 -13.55
N GLY A 39 -16.98 -18.46 -12.32
CA GLY A 39 -16.70 -19.31 -11.16
C GLY A 39 -17.47 -20.62 -11.24
N GLY A 40 -16.81 -21.75 -10.99
CA GLY A 40 -17.42 -23.09 -11.05
C GLY A 40 -17.20 -23.83 -12.37
N PHE A 41 -16.57 -23.20 -13.37
CA PHE A 41 -16.15 -23.86 -14.60
C PHE A 41 -14.64 -24.14 -14.57
N GLU A 42 -14.21 -25.28 -15.09
CA GLU A 42 -12.80 -25.57 -15.33
C GLU A 42 -12.44 -25.26 -16.78
N LEU A 43 -11.31 -24.57 -16.97
CA LEU A 43 -10.70 -24.45 -18.29
C LEU A 43 -9.68 -25.57 -18.39
N LYS A 44 -9.71 -26.36 -19.46
CA LYS A 44 -8.61 -27.27 -19.79
C LYS A 44 -7.35 -26.43 -19.95
N LYS A 45 -6.46 -26.47 -18.97
CA LYS A 45 -5.17 -25.80 -19.07
C LYS A 45 -4.31 -26.64 -20.02
N PRO A 46 -3.61 -26.03 -20.99
CA PRO A 46 -2.55 -26.74 -21.68
C PRO A 46 -1.53 -27.24 -20.64
N ASN A 47 -0.93 -28.42 -20.88
CA ASN A 47 0.17 -28.95 -20.09
C ASN A 47 1.41 -28.05 -20.30
N VAL A 48 1.45 -26.94 -19.58
CA VAL A 48 2.57 -26.00 -19.58
C VAL A 48 3.28 -26.19 -18.26
N GLU A 49 4.57 -26.53 -18.29
CA GLU A 49 5.40 -26.55 -17.10
C GLU A 49 5.44 -25.15 -16.48
N ILE A 50 4.86 -25.01 -15.30
CA ILE A 50 4.83 -23.75 -14.57
C ILE A 50 6.16 -23.59 -13.83
N SER A 51 7.12 -22.91 -14.44
CA SER A 51 8.35 -22.50 -13.78
C SER A 51 8.17 -21.19 -13.01
N ARG A 52 8.74 -21.09 -11.81
CA ARG A 52 8.75 -19.84 -11.01
C ARG A 52 9.83 -18.84 -11.46
N ASN A 53 10.74 -19.26 -12.35
CA ASN A 53 11.90 -18.49 -12.79
C ASN A 53 11.83 -18.05 -14.26
N VAL A 54 10.62 -17.82 -14.78
CA VAL A 54 10.45 -17.38 -16.17
C VAL A 54 10.86 -15.92 -16.37
N ASN A 55 10.78 -15.09 -15.32
CA ASN A 55 11.11 -13.67 -15.38
C ASN A 55 12.27 -13.33 -14.44
N ASP A 56 13.15 -12.45 -14.91
CA ASP A 56 14.25 -11.88 -14.13
C ASP A 56 13.81 -10.68 -13.30
N GLU A 57 12.80 -9.95 -13.79
CA GLU A 57 12.28 -8.74 -13.16
C GLU A 57 10.82 -8.90 -12.68
N LYS A 58 10.37 -7.95 -11.85
CA LYS A 58 9.01 -7.93 -11.36
C LYS A 58 8.06 -7.41 -12.45
N LEU A 59 7.11 -8.24 -12.85
CA LEU A 59 6.10 -7.94 -13.88
C LEU A 59 5.23 -6.71 -13.55
N ASP A 60 4.87 -5.94 -14.58
CA ASP A 60 3.98 -4.77 -14.49
C ASP A 60 2.60 -5.10 -13.90
N ASN A 61 2.09 -6.31 -14.15
CA ASN A 61 0.84 -6.77 -13.56
C ASN A 61 0.93 -6.86 -12.03
N ASN A 62 2.09 -7.18 -11.45
CA ASN A 62 2.30 -7.25 -10.01
C ASN A 62 2.36 -5.84 -9.43
N LEU A 63 2.98 -4.92 -10.17
CA LEU A 63 3.02 -3.51 -9.83
C LEU A 63 1.63 -2.88 -9.79
N SER A 64 0.84 -3.06 -10.85
CA SER A 64 -0.52 -2.52 -10.93
C SER A 64 -1.39 -3.04 -9.78
N ARG A 65 -1.27 -4.34 -9.47
CA ARG A 65 -1.95 -4.96 -8.31
C ARG A 65 -1.48 -4.39 -6.98
N ALA A 66 -0.17 -4.21 -6.78
CA ALA A 66 0.36 -3.62 -5.56
C ALA A 66 -0.09 -2.17 -5.36
N LYS A 67 0.00 -1.32 -6.40
CA LYS A 67 -0.50 0.06 -6.36
C LYS A 67 -1.98 0.10 -5.99
N SER A 68 -2.79 -0.72 -6.66
CA SER A 68 -4.22 -0.82 -6.41
C SER A 68 -4.52 -1.26 -4.98
N LYS A 69 -3.77 -2.23 -4.44
CA LYS A 69 -3.93 -2.71 -3.06
C LYS A 69 -3.50 -1.69 -2.02
N VAL A 70 -2.37 -1.02 -2.22
CA VAL A 70 -1.90 0.05 -1.33
C VAL A 70 -2.92 1.20 -1.29
N PHE A 71 -3.41 1.62 -2.46
CA PHE A 71 -4.48 2.61 -2.54
C PHE A 71 -5.72 2.15 -1.78
N GLU A 72 -6.14 0.90 -1.98
CA GLU A 72 -7.30 0.32 -1.31
C GLU A 72 -7.15 0.34 0.22
N TYR A 73 -6.03 -0.14 0.76
CA TYR A 73 -5.78 -0.08 2.20
C TYR A 73 -5.78 1.34 2.73
N ALA A 74 -5.14 2.28 2.04
CA ALA A 74 -5.09 3.68 2.46
C ALA A 74 -6.48 4.35 2.43
N ALA A 75 -7.30 4.05 1.41
CA ALA A 75 -8.61 4.67 1.24
C ALA A 75 -9.70 4.05 2.15
N CYS A 76 -9.57 2.78 2.52
CA CYS A 76 -10.55 2.07 3.36
C CYS A 76 -10.30 2.20 4.87
N ASN A 77 -9.15 2.76 5.28
CA ASN A 77 -8.76 2.86 6.69
C ASN A 77 -8.42 4.31 7.05
N ASN A 78 -8.87 4.74 8.24
CA ASN A 78 -8.51 6.05 8.78
C ASN A 78 -7.16 5.94 9.46
N PHE A 79 -6.10 6.41 8.79
CA PHE A 79 -4.76 6.50 9.35
C PHE A 79 -4.55 7.86 10.01
N ASP A 80 -3.86 7.88 11.15
CA ASP A 80 -3.61 9.09 11.93
C ASP A 80 -2.39 9.85 11.41
N TYR A 81 -1.35 9.10 11.02
CA TYR A 81 -0.06 9.67 10.65
C TYR A 81 0.51 9.07 9.36
N PHE A 82 1.18 9.92 8.60
CA PHE A 82 2.14 9.53 7.57
C PHE A 82 3.53 9.49 8.20
N ILE A 83 4.29 8.43 7.95
CA ILE A 83 5.62 8.24 8.52
C ILE A 83 6.68 8.06 7.44
N THR A 84 7.86 8.58 7.74
CA THR A 84 9.10 8.25 7.03
C THR A 84 10.09 7.69 8.03
N LEU A 85 10.67 6.54 7.72
CA LEU A 85 11.61 5.81 8.55
C LEU A 85 12.94 5.69 7.79
N THR A 86 14.03 6.09 8.43
CA THR A 86 15.38 6.09 7.87
C THR A 86 16.33 5.41 8.82
N LEU A 87 17.08 4.44 8.33
CA LEU A 87 17.99 3.64 9.14
C LEU A 87 19.33 4.35 9.35
N ASP A 88 19.79 4.38 10.60
CA ASP A 88 21.11 4.88 10.97
C ASP A 88 22.16 3.79 10.70
N PRO A 89 23.18 4.03 9.85
CA PRO A 89 24.22 3.06 9.54
C PRO A 89 25.06 2.63 10.75
N ILE A 90 25.11 3.44 11.81
CA ILE A 90 25.82 3.11 13.06
C ILE A 90 25.00 2.11 13.88
N ARG A 91 23.67 2.25 13.88
CA ARG A 91 22.76 1.44 14.71
C ARG A 91 22.26 0.18 14.01
N TYR A 92 22.20 0.19 12.68
CA TYR A 92 21.53 -0.87 11.93
C TYR A 92 22.14 -1.09 10.55
N ASN A 93 22.18 -2.36 10.12
CA ASN A 93 22.52 -2.69 8.74
C ASN A 93 21.39 -2.27 7.79
N ARG A 94 21.52 -1.06 7.24
CA ARG A 94 20.52 -0.45 6.35
C ARG A 94 20.36 -1.09 4.96
N TYR A 95 21.14 -2.11 4.65
CA TYR A 95 21.06 -2.84 3.37
C TYR A 95 20.26 -4.15 3.47
N ASP A 96 19.98 -4.63 4.69
CA ASP A 96 19.21 -5.86 4.94
C ASP A 96 17.74 -5.56 5.26
N LEU A 97 16.93 -5.43 4.20
CA LEU A 97 15.49 -5.20 4.33
C LEU A 97 14.77 -6.33 5.08
N SER A 98 15.15 -7.59 4.84
CA SER A 98 14.48 -8.76 5.42
C SER A 98 14.64 -8.77 6.94
N LYS A 99 15.85 -8.51 7.42
CA LYS A 99 16.13 -8.36 8.84
C LYS A 99 15.42 -7.15 9.42
N PHE A 100 15.46 -6.00 8.74
CA PHE A 100 14.76 -4.79 9.20
C PHE A 100 13.25 -5.01 9.39
N ILE A 101 12.56 -5.59 8.42
CA ILE A 101 11.12 -5.86 8.51
C ILE A 101 10.80 -6.81 9.67
N LYS A 102 11.63 -7.84 9.88
CA LYS A 102 11.46 -8.77 11.00
C LYS A 102 11.58 -8.05 12.33
N ASP A 103 12.64 -7.27 12.51
CA ASP A 103 12.96 -6.61 13.77
C ASP A 103 12.00 -5.45 14.06
N LEU A 104 11.56 -4.71 13.04
CA LEU A 104 10.51 -3.68 13.14
C LEU A 104 9.15 -4.31 13.49
N GLY A 105 8.81 -5.43 12.86
CA GLY A 105 7.54 -6.13 13.14
C GLY A 105 7.47 -6.66 14.57
N GLN A 106 8.58 -7.23 15.07
CA GLN A 106 8.69 -7.64 16.46
C GLN A 106 8.63 -6.44 17.41
N TYR A 107 9.32 -5.36 17.06
CA TYR A 107 9.32 -4.14 17.85
C TYR A 107 7.92 -3.52 18.02
N ILE A 108 7.17 -3.38 16.93
CA ILE A 108 5.79 -2.88 16.99
C ILE A 108 4.93 -3.79 17.87
N ARG A 109 5.11 -5.12 17.78
CA ARG A 109 4.38 -6.08 18.63
C ARG A 109 4.68 -5.87 20.10
N ASP A 110 5.93 -5.66 20.47
CA ASP A 110 6.30 -5.43 21.87
C ASP A 110 5.81 -4.07 22.36
N LEU A 111 5.81 -3.05 21.50
CA LEU A 111 5.22 -1.77 21.81
C LEU A 111 3.70 -1.86 22.08
N ARG A 112 2.96 -2.65 21.27
CA ARG A 112 1.53 -2.92 21.54
C ARG A 112 1.33 -3.60 22.91
N LYS A 113 2.18 -4.56 23.29
CA LYS A 113 2.11 -5.21 24.60
C LYS A 113 2.40 -4.25 25.75
N LYS A 114 3.43 -3.41 25.61
CA LYS A 114 3.87 -2.44 26.63
C LYS A 114 2.80 -1.37 26.89
N THR A 115 2.16 -0.89 25.83
CA THR A 115 1.28 0.30 25.88
C THR A 115 -0.20 -0.03 25.83
N GLY A 116 -0.58 -1.25 25.45
CA GLY A 116 -1.97 -1.61 25.15
C GLY A 116 -2.52 -1.02 23.85
N ALA A 117 -1.71 -0.27 23.09
CA ALA A 117 -2.16 0.40 21.88
C ALA A 117 -2.37 -0.57 20.70
N ASP A 118 -3.41 -0.35 19.89
CA ASP A 118 -3.63 -1.07 18.63
C ASP A 118 -2.95 -0.36 17.46
N ILE A 119 -1.63 -0.45 17.41
CA ILE A 119 -0.84 0.18 16.35
C ILE A 119 -1.09 -0.57 15.04
N GLN A 120 -1.68 0.05 14.03
CA GLN A 120 -1.87 -0.56 12.71
C GLN A 120 -1.12 0.24 11.64
N TYR A 121 -0.58 -0.45 10.63
CA TYR A 121 0.30 0.16 9.63
C TYR A 121 0.10 -0.36 8.21
N LEU A 122 0.45 0.50 7.25
CA LEU A 122 0.79 0.20 5.85
C LEU A 122 2.18 0.79 5.59
N LEU A 123 3.17 -0.05 5.28
CA LEU A 123 4.56 0.35 5.05
C LEU A 123 5.01 -0.05 3.65
N ILE A 124 5.82 0.79 3.03
CA ILE A 124 6.37 0.62 1.68
C ILE A 124 7.88 0.83 1.77
N PRO A 125 8.71 -0.19 1.49
CA PRO A 125 10.15 0.01 1.37
C PRO A 125 10.47 0.84 0.12
N GLU A 126 11.35 1.83 0.25
CA GLU A 126 11.93 2.62 -0.84
C GLU A 126 13.46 2.45 -0.80
N PRO A 127 14.10 1.90 -1.84
CA PRO A 127 15.54 1.88 -1.93
C PRO A 127 16.05 3.28 -2.27
N HIS A 128 17.04 3.71 -1.52
CA HIS A 128 17.81 4.91 -1.81
C HIS A 128 18.85 4.63 -2.90
N LYS A 129 19.42 5.66 -3.53
CA LYS A 129 20.33 5.51 -4.68
C LYS A 129 21.58 4.69 -4.37
N ASP A 130 22.05 4.76 -3.13
CA ASP A 130 23.18 3.99 -2.59
C ASP A 130 22.80 2.57 -2.16
N GLY A 131 21.52 2.19 -2.30
CA GLY A 131 21.01 0.87 -1.96
C GLY A 131 20.54 0.71 -0.51
N ALA A 132 20.65 1.75 0.32
CA ALA A 132 20.10 1.75 1.66
C ALA A 132 18.56 1.75 1.62
N TRP A 133 17.92 1.12 2.60
CA TRP A 133 16.46 1.06 2.66
C TRP A 133 15.87 2.18 3.51
N HIS A 134 14.88 2.85 2.96
CA HIS A 134 13.96 3.74 3.67
C HIS A 134 12.58 3.06 3.72
N MET A 135 11.71 3.50 4.64
CA MET A 135 10.30 3.16 4.56
C MET A 135 9.41 4.40 4.63
N HIS A 136 8.37 4.37 3.81
CA HIS A 136 7.25 5.29 3.91
C HIS A 136 6.02 4.52 4.35
N GLY A 137 5.14 5.16 5.09
CA GLY A 137 3.94 4.47 5.55
C GLY A 137 2.85 5.33 6.10
N LEU A 138 1.75 4.66 6.39
CA LEU A 138 0.60 5.19 7.11
C LEU A 138 0.43 4.36 8.38
N VAL A 139 0.17 5.03 9.49
CA VAL A 139 0.01 4.39 10.80
C VAL A 139 -1.14 5.01 11.58
N LYS A 140 -1.75 4.21 12.46
CA LYS A 140 -2.79 4.64 13.39
C LYS A 140 -2.66 3.91 14.71
N GLY A 141 -3.27 4.47 15.75
CA GLY A 141 -3.23 3.91 17.10
C GLY A 141 -1.85 4.03 17.73
N PHE A 142 -1.08 5.05 17.35
CA PHE A 142 0.18 5.39 18.01
C PHE A 142 -0.11 5.95 19.40
N PRO A 143 0.58 5.48 20.45
CA PRO A 143 0.47 6.10 21.78
C PRO A 143 1.20 7.44 21.79
N ASP A 144 0.56 8.50 22.31
CA ASP A 144 1.08 9.87 22.26
C ASP A 144 2.44 10.03 22.97
N GLN A 145 2.71 9.22 24.00
CA GLN A 145 3.99 9.20 24.72
C GLN A 145 5.21 8.79 23.86
N GLU A 146 4.96 8.19 22.70
CA GLU A 146 6.02 7.83 21.73
C GLU A 146 6.34 8.96 20.76
N LEU A 147 5.56 10.06 20.79
CA LEU A 147 5.64 11.17 19.85
C LEU A 147 6.15 12.43 20.54
N GLU A 148 7.30 12.90 20.10
CA GLU A 148 7.87 14.17 20.54
C GLU A 148 7.80 15.18 19.39
N LEU A 149 7.30 16.39 19.64
CA LEU A 149 7.17 17.40 18.59
C LEU A 149 8.56 17.97 18.24
N PHE A 150 8.91 17.95 16.95
CA PHE A 150 10.10 18.65 16.48
C PHE A 150 9.93 20.17 16.56
N THR A 151 11.03 20.83 16.88
CA THR A 151 11.19 22.27 16.97
C THR A 151 12.21 22.76 15.94
N LEU A 152 12.32 24.09 15.78
CA LEU A 152 13.32 24.69 14.91
C LEU A 152 14.76 24.58 15.46
N GLN A 153 14.92 24.17 16.72
CA GLN A 153 16.24 23.97 17.34
C GLN A 153 16.79 22.57 17.05
N ASP A 154 15.96 21.64 16.59
CA ASP A 154 16.37 20.28 16.28
C ASP A 154 17.25 20.22 15.03
N LYS A 155 18.21 19.30 15.05
CA LYS A 155 19.11 19.06 13.92
C LYS A 155 18.40 18.25 12.83
N LEU A 156 17.62 18.95 12.00
CA LEU A 156 16.78 18.36 10.96
C LEU A 156 17.19 18.81 9.55
N PRO A 157 16.83 18.05 8.50
CA PRO A 157 17.00 18.51 7.12
C PRO A 157 16.26 19.82 6.89
N TYR A 158 16.84 20.73 6.09
CA TYR A 158 16.29 22.06 5.80
C TYR A 158 14.80 22.03 5.40
N ARG A 159 14.41 21.07 4.56
CA ARG A 159 13.02 20.89 4.12
C ARG A 159 12.05 20.62 5.28
N VAL A 160 12.47 19.87 6.29
CA VAL A 160 11.64 19.57 7.47
C VAL A 160 11.50 20.82 8.34
N LEU A 161 12.60 21.56 8.55
CA LEU A 161 12.58 22.83 9.26
C LEU A 161 11.67 23.86 8.58
N GLU A 162 11.70 23.94 7.25
CA GLU A 162 10.83 24.82 6.47
C GLU A 162 9.34 24.45 6.64
N LEU A 163 9.01 23.16 6.65
CA LEU A 163 7.64 22.70 6.92
C LEU A 163 7.19 23.10 8.33
N ILE A 164 8.05 22.91 9.34
CA ILE A 164 7.77 23.31 10.73
C ILE A 164 7.57 24.82 10.82
N LYS A 165 8.44 25.61 10.18
CA LYS A 165 8.33 27.07 10.10
C LYS A 165 7.00 27.52 9.48
N ASN A 166 6.49 26.76 8.52
CA ASN A 166 5.19 26.96 7.87
C ASN A 166 4.01 26.38 8.69
N GLY A 167 4.21 26.07 9.97
CA GLY A 167 3.15 25.63 10.89
C GLY A 167 2.80 24.14 10.80
N ARG A 168 3.64 23.30 10.17
CA ARG A 168 3.44 21.84 10.19
C ARG A 168 3.91 21.28 11.52
N GLN A 169 3.05 20.51 12.19
CA GLN A 169 3.45 19.69 13.32
C GLN A 169 4.05 18.38 12.80
N ILE A 170 5.34 18.21 13.02
CA ILE A 170 6.10 17.01 12.65
C ILE A 170 6.68 16.45 13.95
N TYR A 171 6.51 15.15 14.16
CA TYR A 171 6.91 14.48 15.38
C TYR A 171 8.05 13.50 15.12
N ASN A 172 8.89 13.30 16.13
CA ASN A 172 9.82 12.21 16.26
C ASN A 172 9.11 11.03 16.94
N TRP A 173 9.28 9.82 16.41
CA TRP A 173 8.99 8.59 17.15
C TRP A 173 10.25 8.22 17.95
N THR A 174 10.31 8.68 19.20
CA THR A 174 11.53 8.70 20.03
C THR A 174 12.15 7.32 20.17
N SER A 175 11.37 6.33 20.58
CA SER A 175 11.85 4.97 20.80
C SER A 175 12.29 4.28 19.51
N TYR A 176 11.66 4.59 18.36
CA TYR A 176 12.10 4.10 17.05
C TYR A 176 13.45 4.73 16.71
N ALA A 177 13.60 6.03 16.94
CA ALA A 177 14.80 6.75 16.61
C ALA A 177 16.01 6.20 17.40
N GLU A 178 15.82 5.95 18.69
CA GLU A 178 16.83 5.30 19.53
C GLU A 178 17.24 3.91 19.03
N LYS A 179 16.30 3.12 18.52
CA LYS A 179 16.59 1.74 18.13
C LYS A 179 17.12 1.60 16.70
N PHE A 180 16.56 2.35 15.75
CA PHE A 180 16.74 2.10 14.32
C PHE A 180 17.35 3.27 13.55
N GLY A 181 17.14 4.52 14.00
CA GLY A 181 17.73 5.69 13.34
C GLY A 181 16.90 6.96 13.40
N TRP A 182 16.45 7.46 12.25
CA TRP A 182 15.69 8.71 12.17
C TRP A 182 14.29 8.46 11.64
N CYS A 183 13.35 9.29 12.06
CA CYS A 183 12.01 9.23 11.53
C CYS A 183 11.34 10.61 11.53
N THR A 184 10.30 10.72 10.71
CA THR A 184 9.34 11.81 10.79
C THR A 184 7.93 11.23 10.81
N VAL A 185 7.09 11.81 11.65
CA VAL A 185 5.69 11.43 11.81
C VAL A 185 4.84 12.69 11.61
N GLU A 186 3.96 12.68 10.62
CA GLU A 186 3.14 13.84 10.25
C GLU A 186 1.66 13.47 10.27
N ARG A 187 0.80 14.31 10.85
CA ARG A 187 -0.65 14.06 10.86
C ARG A 187 -1.23 14.01 9.45
N VAL A 188 -2.06 12.99 9.19
CA VAL A 188 -2.81 12.89 7.94
C VAL A 188 -3.92 13.94 7.93
N LYS A 189 -3.85 14.89 6.99
CA LYS A 189 -4.86 15.95 6.83
C LYS A 189 -6.03 15.54 5.93
N SER A 190 -5.78 14.67 4.96
CA SER A 190 -6.79 14.22 4.00
C SER A 190 -6.53 12.77 3.62
N ARG A 191 -7.51 11.90 3.94
CA ARG A 191 -7.50 10.48 3.56
C ARG A 191 -7.37 10.31 2.05
N ASN A 192 -8.10 11.10 1.27
CA ASN A 192 -8.09 11.00 -0.20
C ASN A 192 -6.73 11.43 -0.79
N ALA A 193 -6.17 12.54 -0.32
CA ALA A 193 -4.87 13.00 -0.81
C ALA A 193 -3.75 12.01 -0.43
N VAL A 194 -3.73 11.53 0.82
CA VAL A 194 -2.68 10.61 1.27
C VAL A 194 -2.78 9.24 0.60
N SER A 195 -4.00 8.75 0.33
CA SER A 195 -4.22 7.48 -0.38
C SER A 195 -3.68 7.50 -1.80
N LYS A 196 -3.78 8.65 -2.48
CA LYS A 196 -3.14 8.84 -3.79
C LYS A 196 -1.63 8.98 -3.63
N TYR A 197 -1.17 9.83 -2.71
CA TYR A 197 0.24 10.14 -2.51
C TYR A 197 1.09 8.92 -2.14
N ILE A 198 0.61 8.05 -1.24
CA ILE A 198 1.36 6.88 -0.77
C ILE A 198 1.69 5.91 -1.91
N THR A 199 0.88 5.86 -2.98
CA THR A 199 1.13 5.00 -4.15
C THR A 199 2.37 5.41 -4.96
N LYS A 200 2.81 6.67 -4.83
CA LYS A 200 4.06 7.17 -5.43
C LYS A 200 5.26 6.33 -5.03
N TYR A 201 5.30 5.89 -3.77
CA TYR A 201 6.42 5.13 -3.21
C TYR A 201 6.53 3.72 -3.77
N ILE A 202 5.42 3.14 -4.25
CA ILE A 202 5.47 1.87 -4.99
C ILE A 202 6.18 2.05 -6.33
N SER A 203 5.94 3.16 -7.03
CA SER A 203 6.61 3.43 -8.32
C SER A 203 8.10 3.68 -8.13
N LYS A 204 8.45 4.48 -7.11
CA LYS A 204 9.85 4.79 -6.79
C LYS A 204 10.63 3.57 -6.31
N ALA A 205 10.00 2.72 -5.50
CA ALA A 205 10.60 1.48 -5.06
C ALA A 205 11.15 0.69 -6.26
N LEU A 206 10.43 0.70 -7.39
CA LEU A 206 10.86 -0.01 -8.58
C LEU A 206 11.97 0.67 -9.37
N THR A 207 11.95 1.99 -9.55
CA THR A 207 12.95 2.70 -10.39
C THR A 207 14.39 2.40 -9.98
N VAL A 208 14.61 2.09 -8.69
CA VAL A 208 15.92 1.77 -8.14
C VAL A 208 16.13 0.24 -7.99
N ASP A 209 15.06 -0.56 -7.96
CA ASP A 209 15.05 -1.98 -7.56
C ASP A 209 14.78 -2.96 -8.71
N PHE A 210 14.62 -2.52 -9.97
CA PHE A 210 14.42 -3.42 -11.13
C PHE A 210 15.48 -4.54 -11.23
N LYS A 211 16.68 -4.34 -10.66
CA LYS A 211 17.77 -5.34 -10.63
C LYS A 211 17.88 -6.15 -9.33
N ARG A 212 17.12 -5.84 -8.28
CA ARG A 212 17.33 -6.38 -6.94
C ARG A 212 16.10 -7.18 -6.49
N GLU A 213 16.25 -8.50 -6.53
CA GLU A 213 15.36 -9.52 -5.96
C GLU A 213 13.86 -9.41 -6.31
N LYS A 214 13.46 -10.04 -7.42
CA LYS A 214 12.07 -10.24 -7.87
C LYS A 214 11.08 -10.70 -6.78
N GLU A 215 11.56 -11.31 -5.71
CA GLU A 215 10.77 -11.94 -4.64
C GLU A 215 10.41 -11.01 -3.48
N LYS A 216 11.07 -9.84 -3.34
CA LYS A 216 10.80 -8.94 -2.21
C LYS A 216 9.41 -8.31 -2.31
N LYS A 217 8.73 -8.21 -1.16
CA LYS A 217 7.39 -7.61 -1.07
C LYS A 217 7.46 -6.10 -1.30
N LEU A 218 6.50 -5.57 -2.06
CA LEU A 218 6.40 -4.13 -2.34
C LEU A 218 5.77 -3.33 -1.19
N TYR A 219 5.08 -3.99 -0.27
CA TYR A 219 4.47 -3.35 0.89
C TYR A 219 4.24 -4.36 2.01
N TYR A 220 4.08 -3.85 3.22
CA TYR A 220 3.83 -4.61 4.44
C TYR A 220 2.66 -3.97 5.18
N VAL A 221 1.68 -4.77 5.58
CA VAL A 221 0.46 -4.28 6.21
C VAL A 221 0.15 -5.05 7.47
N THR A 222 -0.51 -4.38 8.41
CA THR A 222 -1.17 -5.06 9.52
C THR A 222 -2.29 -5.96 8.97
N ARG A 223 -2.38 -7.20 9.49
CA ARG A 223 -3.44 -8.13 9.10
C ARG A 223 -4.78 -7.60 9.62
N GLY A 224 -5.83 -7.70 8.81
CA GLY A 224 -7.18 -7.25 9.17
C GLY A 224 -7.49 -5.78 8.85
N LEU A 225 -6.60 -5.05 8.17
CA LEU A 225 -6.96 -3.76 7.58
C LEU A 225 -8.16 -3.92 6.63
N LYS A 226 -9.08 -2.95 6.67
CA LYS A 226 -10.26 -2.94 5.82
C LYS A 226 -9.85 -2.88 4.35
N THR A 227 -10.63 -3.54 3.50
CA THR A 227 -10.51 -3.50 2.04
C THR A 227 -11.86 -3.11 1.45
N ALA A 228 -11.89 -2.77 0.16
CA ALA A 228 -13.10 -2.26 -0.45
C ALA A 228 -14.16 -3.36 -0.54
N GLU A 229 -15.39 -3.00 -0.22
CA GLU A 229 -16.53 -3.89 -0.31
C GLU A 229 -17.05 -3.89 -1.74
N LYS A 230 -17.25 -5.08 -2.34
CA LYS A 230 -17.94 -5.17 -3.61
C LYS A 230 -19.44 -5.03 -3.37
N VAL A 231 -20.01 -3.90 -3.81
CA VAL A 231 -21.42 -3.56 -3.58
C VAL A 231 -22.33 -3.92 -4.75
N LYS A 232 -21.80 -3.99 -5.97
CA LYS A 232 -22.54 -4.39 -7.16
C LYS A 232 -21.62 -5.05 -8.19
N GLU A 233 -22.15 -6.00 -8.94
CA GLU A 233 -21.53 -6.57 -10.13
C GLU A 233 -22.61 -6.99 -11.14
N GLY A 234 -22.23 -7.12 -12.39
CA GLY A 234 -23.14 -7.53 -13.47
C GLY A 234 -22.54 -7.27 -14.84
N HIS A 235 -23.42 -7.10 -15.83
CA HIS A 235 -23.07 -6.81 -17.22
C HIS A 235 -23.57 -5.43 -17.62
N LEU A 236 -22.81 -4.76 -18.48
CA LEU A 236 -23.25 -3.54 -19.15
C LEU A 236 -23.59 -3.87 -20.60
N SER A 237 -24.70 -3.30 -21.08
CA SER A 237 -25.00 -3.27 -22.52
C SER A 237 -24.13 -2.22 -23.22
N SER A 238 -23.98 -2.34 -24.55
CA SER A 238 -23.25 -1.35 -25.37
C SER A 238 -23.76 0.08 -25.15
N ASP A 239 -25.08 0.28 -25.16
CA ASP A 239 -25.70 1.59 -24.91
C ASP A 239 -25.39 2.18 -23.52
N GLN A 240 -25.17 1.32 -22.52
CA GLN A 240 -24.79 1.77 -21.18
C GLN A 240 -23.30 2.13 -21.11
N LEU A 241 -22.45 1.38 -21.82
CA LEU A 241 -21.01 1.65 -21.89
C LEU A 241 -20.72 3.00 -22.55
N ASP A 242 -21.42 3.32 -23.64
CA ASP A 242 -21.23 4.57 -24.38
C ASP A 242 -21.60 5.82 -23.55
N LYS A 243 -22.41 5.65 -22.49
CA LYS A 243 -22.80 6.72 -21.57
C LYS A 243 -21.82 6.92 -20.41
N ILE A 244 -20.82 6.06 -20.26
CA ILE A 244 -19.87 6.10 -19.14
C ILE A 244 -18.53 6.64 -19.63
N THR A 245 -18.10 7.77 -19.05
CA THR A 245 -16.75 8.29 -19.27
C THR A 245 -15.79 7.67 -18.26
N PHE A 246 -14.93 6.76 -18.73
CA PHE A 246 -13.85 6.20 -17.93
C PHE A 246 -12.67 7.18 -17.84
N ASN A 247 -12.17 7.40 -16.63
CA ASN A 247 -11.06 8.31 -16.37
C ASN A 247 -9.69 7.62 -16.30
N TYR A 248 -9.67 6.29 -16.43
CA TYR A 248 -8.46 5.48 -16.31
C TYR A 248 -8.64 4.12 -17.00
N GLU A 249 -7.57 3.65 -17.62
CA GLU A 249 -7.50 2.36 -18.31
C GLU A 249 -6.13 1.70 -18.07
N ASN A 250 -6.12 0.37 -17.93
CA ASN A 250 -4.92 -0.45 -18.02
C ASN A 250 -5.26 -1.91 -18.38
N ASP A 251 -4.23 -2.71 -18.65
CA ASP A 251 -4.36 -4.14 -19.01
C ASP A 251 -4.46 -5.10 -17.81
N TYR A 252 -4.44 -4.59 -16.57
CA TYR A 252 -4.19 -5.38 -15.36
C TYR A 252 -5.28 -5.26 -14.29
N VAL A 253 -6.40 -4.58 -14.58
CA VAL A 253 -7.51 -4.30 -13.66
C VAL A 253 -8.81 -4.89 -14.16
#